data_AF-A0A9E3EI13-F1
#
_entry.id   AF-A0A9E3EI13-F1
#
_cell.length_a   1.000
_cell.length_b   1.000
_cell.length_c   1.000
_cell.angle_alpha   90.00
_cell.angle_beta   90.00
_cell.angle_gamma   90.00
#
_symmetry.space_group_name_H-M   'P 1'
#
loop_
_entity.id
_entity.type
_entity.pdbx_description
1 polymer ?
#
loop_
_entity_poly.entity_id
_entity_poly.type
_entity_poly.pdbx_seq_one_letter_code
_entity_poly.pdbx_strand_id
1 'polypeptide(L)'
;MSRLPSAAGALMVLSLACAPARAEDLKSYATKCDAAIGVSVPDFDCNDNTFTEVPEGNNNGKPYGNHVRKCDFPNVLNHECDPGSRFKVLKEDDNVAIVAHCRRQSTDPDEKTFGDIAVIQYNKKNGATCFYQQLDDPNNPQHNTRLPGKVNAPIGGDTTWYTPAATENIKCGECHDNGPFIRSPYLAHLKDVAGAQNVLPGSHMDSFNSEVWPYAFVGEDFKDWKAWQIQAAGTPCNDCHRMGVSNMKTKDFADPRVPYGRVFGIGTPPCDIKSREGGGGTARILGITATLDRQCDKNPHSAASPIWMTPGQIVFRDASGDKPQAIHNLLDANKIRKCALAFVGNNFDETKPLPKGCSVKLFAQAFSP
;
A
#
# COMPACT_ATOMS: atom_id res chain seq x y z
N MET A 1 59.03 -4.66 -60.16
CA MET A 1 57.97 -3.74 -59.70
C MET A 1 56.65 -4.49 -59.76
N SER A 2 56.22 -5.09 -58.65
CA SER A 2 55.00 -5.90 -58.59
C SER A 2 54.19 -5.45 -57.38
N ARG A 3 53.02 -4.86 -57.64
CA ARG A 3 52.11 -4.31 -56.63
C ARG A 3 51.24 -5.42 -56.03
N LEU A 4 51.21 -5.50 -54.70
CA LEU A 4 50.22 -6.27 -53.93
C LEU A 4 48.90 -5.45 -53.81
N PRO A 5 47.72 -6.08 -53.82
CA PRO A 5 46.47 -5.38 -53.52
C PRO A 5 46.18 -5.39 -52.02
N SER A 6 45.82 -4.22 -51.47
CA SER A 6 45.29 -4.07 -50.12
C SER A 6 43.86 -4.62 -50.05
N ALA A 7 43.63 -5.59 -49.16
CA ALA A 7 42.30 -6.01 -48.76
C ALA A 7 41.74 -5.01 -47.73
N ALA A 8 40.70 -4.26 -48.11
CA ALA A 8 39.91 -3.46 -47.19
C ALA A 8 38.98 -4.39 -46.39
N GLY A 9 39.25 -4.54 -45.09
CA GLY A 9 38.37 -5.26 -44.17
C GLY A 9 37.11 -4.44 -43.88
N ALA A 10 35.95 -4.96 -44.26
CA ALA A 10 34.66 -4.41 -43.87
C ALA A 10 34.40 -4.73 -42.39
N LEU A 11 34.39 -3.70 -41.55
CA LEU A 11 34.01 -3.78 -40.15
C LEU A 11 32.49 -3.97 -40.07
N MET A 12 32.05 -5.20 -39.82
CA MET A 12 30.63 -5.53 -39.64
C MET A 12 30.20 -5.06 -38.25
N VAL A 13 29.59 -3.87 -38.17
CA VAL A 13 28.96 -3.37 -36.94
C VAL A 13 27.73 -4.21 -36.67
N LEU A 14 27.85 -5.17 -35.75
CA LEU A 14 26.75 -5.98 -35.25
C LEU A 14 25.89 -5.09 -34.34
N SER A 15 24.89 -4.41 -34.90
CA SER A 15 23.87 -3.72 -34.14
C SER A 15 23.09 -4.75 -33.33
N LEU A 16 23.38 -4.89 -32.03
CA LEU A 16 22.50 -5.58 -31.09
C LEU A 16 21.19 -4.79 -31.06
N ALA A 17 20.20 -5.25 -31.84
CA ALA A 17 18.83 -4.83 -31.66
C ALA A 17 18.40 -5.26 -30.26
N CYS A 18 18.27 -4.28 -29.36
CA CYS A 18 17.66 -4.47 -28.05
C CYS A 18 16.20 -4.86 -28.31
N ALA A 19 15.90 -6.17 -28.28
CA ALA A 19 14.52 -6.62 -28.32
C ALA A 19 13.78 -5.96 -27.14
N PRO A 20 12.61 -5.34 -27.35
CA PRO A 20 11.87 -4.75 -26.26
C PRO A 20 11.62 -5.83 -25.21
N ALA A 21 11.97 -5.53 -23.95
CA ALA A 21 11.69 -6.43 -22.84
C ALA A 21 10.20 -6.77 -22.87
N ARG A 22 9.89 -8.06 -23.07
CA ARG A 22 8.51 -8.53 -23.16
C ARG A 22 7.92 -8.52 -21.74
N ALA A 23 6.78 -7.87 -21.58
CA ALA A 23 6.00 -7.92 -20.33
C ALA A 23 5.78 -9.38 -19.91
N GLU A 24 5.93 -9.65 -18.61
CA GLU A 24 5.76 -10.99 -18.07
C GLU A 24 4.30 -11.41 -18.16
N ASP A 25 4.02 -12.66 -18.54
CA ASP A 25 2.66 -13.19 -18.47
C ASP A 25 2.31 -13.62 -17.04
N LEU A 26 1.02 -13.63 -16.72
CA LEU A 26 0.52 -13.92 -15.37
C LEU A 26 0.99 -15.27 -14.82
N LYS A 27 1.01 -16.32 -15.64
CA LYS A 27 1.37 -17.67 -15.20
C LYS A 27 2.85 -17.75 -14.88
N SER A 28 3.70 -17.15 -15.72
CA SER A 28 5.14 -17.04 -15.46
C SER A 28 5.41 -16.27 -14.17
N TYR A 29 4.74 -15.14 -13.97
CA TYR A 29 4.84 -14.35 -12.74
C TYR A 29 4.40 -15.15 -11.50
N ALA A 30 3.23 -15.79 -11.55
CA ALA A 30 2.73 -16.62 -10.46
C ALA A 30 3.68 -17.79 -10.13
N THR A 31 4.32 -18.38 -11.15
CA THR A 31 5.32 -19.44 -10.94
C THR A 31 6.56 -18.91 -10.21
N LYS A 32 7.05 -17.71 -10.56
CA LYS A 32 8.16 -17.06 -9.83
C LYS A 32 7.78 -16.73 -8.39
N CYS A 33 6.56 -16.24 -8.19
CA CYS A 33 6.01 -15.98 -6.87
C CYS A 33 5.97 -17.24 -6.01
N ASP A 34 5.41 -18.33 -6.52
CA ASP A 34 5.34 -19.59 -5.80
C ASP A 34 6.73 -20.13 -5.45
N ALA A 35 7.71 -19.98 -6.34
CA ALA A 35 9.10 -20.35 -6.07
C ALA A 35 9.75 -19.47 -4.98
N ALA A 36 9.53 -18.15 -5.02
CA ALA A 36 10.10 -17.21 -4.05
C ALA A 36 9.43 -17.28 -2.67
N ILE A 37 8.12 -17.55 -2.65
CA ILE A 37 7.29 -17.63 -1.44
C ILE A 37 7.37 -19.03 -0.82
N GLY A 38 7.36 -20.07 -1.65
CA GLY A 38 7.32 -21.48 -1.26
C GLY A 38 5.92 -22.08 -1.15
N VAL A 39 4.86 -21.31 -1.44
CA VAL A 39 3.45 -21.74 -1.36
C VAL A 39 2.62 -20.99 -2.40
N SER A 40 1.72 -21.70 -3.08
CA SER A 40 0.77 -21.14 -4.05
C SER A 40 -0.43 -20.45 -3.41
N VAL A 41 -0.96 -19.41 -4.07
CA VAL A 41 -2.31 -18.91 -3.79
C VAL A 41 -3.32 -20.02 -4.11
N PRO A 42 -4.23 -20.41 -3.18
CA PRO A 42 -5.29 -21.36 -3.49
C PRO A 42 -6.46 -20.69 -4.22
N ASP A 43 -7.32 -21.49 -4.84
CA ASP A 43 -8.67 -21.02 -5.21
C ASP A 43 -9.44 -20.64 -3.93
N PHE A 44 -10.34 -19.66 -4.03
CA PHE A 44 -11.18 -19.23 -2.91
C PHE A 44 -12.53 -18.69 -3.37
N ASP A 45 -13.47 -18.57 -2.44
CA ASP A 45 -14.75 -17.90 -2.67
C ASP A 45 -14.91 -16.76 -1.66
N CYS A 46 -14.89 -15.52 -2.13
CA CYS A 46 -15.11 -14.34 -1.31
C CYS A 46 -16.45 -14.37 -0.55
N ASN A 47 -17.46 -15.10 -1.05
CA ASN A 47 -18.76 -15.22 -0.38
C ASN A 47 -18.81 -16.37 0.64
N ASP A 48 -17.73 -17.13 0.79
CA ASP A 48 -17.59 -18.17 1.81
C ASP A 48 -17.74 -17.56 3.22
N ASN A 49 -18.45 -18.26 4.11
CA ASN A 49 -18.71 -17.80 5.47
C ASN A 49 -17.47 -17.85 6.38
N THR A 50 -16.37 -18.44 5.91
CA THR A 50 -15.07 -18.44 6.59
C THR A 50 -14.28 -17.15 6.33
N PHE A 51 -14.72 -16.27 5.43
CA PHE A 51 -14.19 -14.90 5.32
C PHE A 51 -14.76 -14.04 6.45
N THR A 52 -13.92 -13.18 7.03
CA THR A 52 -14.39 -12.16 7.98
C THR A 52 -14.96 -11.01 7.16
N GLU A 53 -16.24 -10.69 7.36
CA GLU A 53 -16.79 -9.43 6.85
C GLU A 53 -16.08 -8.26 7.53
N VAL A 54 -15.63 -7.27 6.75
CA VAL A 54 -14.97 -6.08 7.27
C VAL A 54 -16.04 -5.18 7.86
N PRO A 55 -16.13 -5.05 9.20
CA PRO A 55 -17.24 -4.34 9.80
C PRO A 55 -17.15 -2.85 9.50
N GLU A 56 -18.28 -2.31 9.08
CA GLU A 56 -18.43 -0.88 8.89
C GLU A 56 -19.35 -0.37 9.97
N GLY A 57 -18.80 -0.31 11.17
CA GLY A 57 -19.50 0.21 12.33
C GLY A 57 -19.33 1.72 12.47
N ASN A 58 -20.32 2.37 13.08
CA ASN A 58 -19.97 3.01 14.33
C ASN A 58 -19.87 1.87 15.36
N ASN A 59 -18.95 1.91 16.33
CA ASN A 59 -18.86 0.79 17.30
C ASN A 59 -20.13 0.57 18.18
N ASN A 60 -21.27 1.22 17.89
CA ASN A 60 -22.56 0.93 18.51
C ASN A 60 -23.34 -0.20 17.80
N GLY A 61 -22.76 -0.88 16.81
CA GLY A 61 -23.36 -2.06 16.17
C GLY A 61 -24.63 -1.78 15.38
N LYS A 62 -24.90 -0.51 15.01
CA LYS A 62 -26.00 -0.17 14.13
C LYS A 62 -25.52 -0.22 12.67
N PRO A 63 -26.16 -1.01 11.79
CA PRO A 63 -25.91 -0.93 10.36
C PRO A 63 -26.10 0.52 9.90
N TYR A 64 -25.18 1.01 9.08
CA TYR A 64 -25.40 2.27 8.40
C TYR A 64 -26.63 2.12 7.49
N GLY A 65 -27.66 2.94 7.72
CA GLY A 65 -28.73 3.09 6.74
C GLY A 65 -28.17 3.61 5.42
N ASN A 66 -28.81 3.28 4.31
CA ASN A 66 -28.38 3.67 2.95
C ASN A 66 -27.92 5.14 2.93
N HIS A 67 -26.67 5.38 2.47
CA HIS A 67 -26.03 6.70 2.31
C HIS A 67 -25.33 7.35 3.52
N VAL A 68 -24.66 6.59 4.40
CA VAL A 68 -23.78 7.25 5.37
C VAL A 68 -22.44 7.60 4.74
N ARG A 69 -22.17 8.91 4.62
CA ARG A 69 -20.93 9.49 4.06
C ARG A 69 -19.67 9.31 4.93
N LYS A 70 -19.78 8.70 6.11
CA LYS A 70 -18.71 8.59 7.12
C LYS A 70 -18.85 7.32 7.95
N CYS A 71 -17.74 6.62 8.16
CA CYS A 71 -17.66 5.44 9.03
C CYS A 71 -16.46 5.56 9.99
N ASP A 72 -16.40 4.71 11.03
CA ASP A 72 -15.26 4.72 11.96
C ASP A 72 -13.98 4.20 11.29
N PHE A 73 -14.13 3.46 10.18
CA PHE A 73 -13.04 2.82 9.46
C PHE A 73 -13.34 2.83 7.94
N PRO A 74 -13.26 3.98 7.23
CA PRO A 74 -13.47 4.02 5.78
C PRO A 74 -12.34 3.30 5.06
N ASN A 75 -12.65 2.75 3.89
CA ASN A 75 -11.68 2.10 3.01
C ASN A 75 -10.61 3.12 2.56
N VAL A 76 -9.34 2.72 2.64
CA VAL A 76 -8.20 3.62 2.41
C VAL A 76 -8.04 4.07 0.95
N LEU A 77 -8.60 3.31 -0.01
CA LEU A 77 -8.41 3.56 -1.44
C LEU A 77 -9.47 4.49 -2.03
N ASN A 78 -10.74 4.32 -1.66
CA ASN A 78 -11.85 5.15 -2.15
C ASN A 78 -12.33 6.16 -1.11
N HIS A 79 -11.90 6.05 0.15
CA HIS A 79 -12.35 6.90 1.27
C HIS A 79 -13.86 6.77 1.56
N GLU A 80 -14.46 5.65 1.18
CA GLU A 80 -15.88 5.37 1.38
C GLU A 80 -16.10 4.25 2.39
N CYS A 81 -17.35 4.15 2.85
CA CYS A 81 -17.85 2.94 3.48
C CYS A 81 -18.19 1.95 2.35
N ASP A 82 -17.70 0.74 2.49
CA ASP A 82 -17.65 -0.39 1.57
C ASP A 82 -18.31 -1.66 2.20
N PRO A 83 -19.62 -1.61 2.53
CA PRO A 83 -20.30 -2.66 3.30
C PRO A 83 -20.32 -4.00 2.56
N GLY A 84 -20.26 -5.11 3.30
CA GLY A 84 -20.21 -6.44 2.72
C GLY A 84 -18.86 -6.81 2.09
N SER A 85 -17.84 -5.98 2.24
CA SER A 85 -16.44 -6.31 1.96
C SER A 85 -15.92 -7.38 2.90
N ARG A 86 -14.98 -8.19 2.41
CA ARG A 86 -14.55 -9.42 3.10
C ARG A 86 -13.05 -9.61 3.04
N PHE A 87 -12.49 -10.08 4.15
CA PHE A 87 -11.07 -10.32 4.32
C PHE A 87 -10.81 -11.76 4.79
N LYS A 88 -9.78 -12.39 4.22
CA LYS A 88 -9.37 -13.75 4.57
C LYS A 88 -7.85 -13.85 4.64
N VAL A 89 -7.37 -14.53 5.67
CA VAL A 89 -6.03 -15.09 5.67
C VAL A 89 -6.15 -16.47 5.00
N LEU A 90 -5.71 -16.58 3.75
CA LEU A 90 -5.74 -17.83 3.00
C LEU A 90 -4.74 -18.83 3.56
N LYS A 91 -3.58 -18.32 4.00
CA LYS A 91 -2.51 -19.10 4.62
C LYS A 91 -1.69 -18.20 5.53
N GLU A 92 -1.39 -18.67 6.73
CA GLU A 92 -0.37 -18.05 7.58
C GLU A 92 0.37 -19.12 8.39
N ASP A 93 1.69 -19.00 8.44
CA ASP A 93 2.57 -19.69 9.38
C ASP A 93 3.80 -18.81 9.67
N ASP A 94 4.83 -19.38 10.30
CA ASP A 94 6.06 -18.66 10.66
C ASP A 94 6.82 -18.09 9.46
N ASN A 95 6.60 -18.64 8.26
CA ASN A 95 7.36 -18.31 7.05
C ASN A 95 6.54 -17.52 6.04
N VAL A 96 5.24 -17.78 5.95
CA VAL A 96 4.40 -17.26 4.86
C VAL A 96 3.14 -16.60 5.40
N ALA A 97 2.69 -15.56 4.71
CA ALA A 97 1.34 -15.03 4.83
C ALA A 97 0.75 -14.80 3.44
N ILE A 98 -0.47 -15.28 3.20
CA ILE A 98 -1.27 -15.03 2.01
C ILE A 98 -2.61 -14.49 2.47
N VAL A 99 -2.97 -13.31 1.99
CA VAL A 99 -4.25 -12.66 2.32
C VAL A 99 -5.04 -12.36 1.07
N ALA A 100 -6.36 -12.50 1.15
CA ALA A 100 -7.31 -12.04 0.15
C ALA A 100 -8.18 -10.95 0.75
N HIS A 101 -8.43 -9.91 -0.05
CA HIS A 101 -9.31 -8.82 0.30
C HIS A 101 -10.27 -8.57 -0.87
N CYS A 102 -11.54 -8.90 -0.66
CA CYS A 102 -12.61 -8.74 -1.63
C CYS A 102 -13.44 -7.52 -1.22
N ARG A 103 -13.28 -6.42 -1.95
CA ARG A 103 -13.94 -5.15 -1.69
C ARG A 103 -15.22 -5.04 -2.50
N ARG A 104 -16.33 -4.78 -1.81
CA ARG A 104 -17.65 -4.74 -2.42
C ARG A 104 -17.73 -3.58 -3.40
N GLN A 105 -17.21 -2.41 -3.08
CA GLN A 105 -17.41 -1.15 -3.82
C GLN A 105 -18.87 -0.95 -4.25
N SER A 106 -19.80 -1.19 -3.33
CA SER A 106 -21.23 -0.95 -3.56
C SER A 106 -21.87 -0.55 -2.24
N THR A 107 -22.90 0.31 -2.33
CA THR A 107 -23.76 0.64 -1.19
C THR A 107 -25.02 -0.23 -1.11
N ASP A 108 -25.19 -1.14 -2.07
CA ASP A 108 -26.28 -2.12 -2.08
C ASP A 108 -25.94 -3.30 -1.13
N PRO A 109 -26.68 -3.51 -0.03
CA PRO A 109 -26.42 -4.59 0.91
C PRO A 109 -26.70 -5.99 0.35
N ASP A 110 -27.47 -6.10 -0.74
CA ASP A 110 -27.79 -7.38 -1.37
C ASP A 110 -26.78 -7.77 -2.48
N GLU A 111 -25.81 -6.90 -2.77
CA GLU A 111 -24.78 -7.15 -3.77
C GLU A 111 -23.84 -8.30 -3.35
N LYS A 112 -23.68 -9.28 -4.24
CA LYS A 112 -22.88 -10.51 -4.00
C LYS A 112 -21.61 -10.59 -4.84
N THR A 113 -21.43 -9.67 -5.77
CA THR A 113 -20.22 -9.50 -6.59
C THR A 113 -19.29 -8.44 -6.00
N PHE A 114 -18.08 -8.29 -6.49
CA PHE A 114 -17.06 -7.38 -5.92
C PHE A 114 -16.57 -6.39 -6.98
N GLY A 115 -16.22 -5.17 -6.56
CA GLY A 115 -15.57 -4.21 -7.47
C GLY A 115 -14.07 -4.40 -7.54
N ASP A 116 -13.50 -5.03 -6.51
CA ASP A 116 -12.05 -5.24 -6.40
C ASP A 116 -11.76 -6.51 -5.60
N ILE A 117 -10.87 -7.36 -6.13
CA ILE A 117 -10.32 -8.51 -5.40
C ILE A 117 -8.79 -8.43 -5.47
N ALA A 118 -8.15 -8.29 -4.31
CA ALA A 118 -6.70 -8.22 -4.17
C ALA A 118 -6.15 -9.40 -3.37
N VAL A 119 -5.01 -9.96 -3.82
CA VAL A 119 -4.27 -10.98 -3.09
C VAL A 119 -2.81 -10.56 -2.94
N ILE A 120 -2.27 -10.75 -1.74
CA ILE A 120 -0.86 -10.51 -1.44
C ILE A 120 -0.27 -11.79 -0.84
N GLN A 121 0.80 -12.30 -1.47
CA GLN A 121 1.66 -13.32 -0.89
C GLN A 121 2.90 -12.65 -0.30
N TYR A 122 3.32 -13.08 0.88
CA TYR A 122 4.50 -12.58 1.56
C TYR A 122 5.28 -13.71 2.23
N ASN A 123 6.58 -13.77 1.97
CA ASN A 123 7.50 -14.62 2.71
C ASN A 123 8.23 -13.79 3.78
N LYS A 124 7.94 -14.11 5.03
CA LYS A 124 8.42 -13.47 6.25
C LYS A 124 9.93 -13.57 6.45
N LYS A 125 10.60 -14.55 5.82
CA LYS A 125 12.04 -14.81 5.99
C LYS A 125 12.91 -14.09 4.98
N ASN A 126 12.51 -14.05 3.71
CA ASN A 126 13.31 -13.45 2.63
C ASN A 126 12.72 -12.15 2.08
N GLY A 127 11.49 -11.81 2.47
CA GLY A 127 10.81 -10.59 2.10
C GLY A 127 10.08 -10.63 0.77
N ALA A 128 10.16 -11.74 0.03
CA ALA A 128 9.50 -11.89 -1.26
C ALA A 128 8.01 -11.54 -1.12
N THR A 129 7.54 -10.63 -1.96
CA THR A 129 6.16 -10.17 -1.98
C THR A 129 5.63 -10.17 -3.41
N CYS A 130 4.42 -10.70 -3.57
CA CYS A 130 3.69 -10.71 -4.85
C CYS A 130 2.32 -10.06 -4.69
N PHE A 131 1.93 -9.30 -5.71
CA PHE A 131 0.68 -8.57 -5.76
C PHE A 131 -0.17 -9.10 -6.91
N TYR A 132 -1.42 -9.42 -6.61
CA TYR A 132 -2.43 -9.79 -7.60
C TYR A 132 -3.66 -8.93 -7.41
N GLN A 133 -4.23 -8.46 -8.51
CA GLN A 133 -5.38 -7.59 -8.51
C GLN A 133 -6.37 -7.99 -9.61
N GLN A 134 -7.65 -8.01 -9.25
CA GLN A 134 -8.78 -7.94 -10.17
C GLN A 134 -9.54 -6.65 -9.86
N LEU A 135 -9.86 -5.85 -10.87
CA LEU A 135 -10.73 -4.67 -10.75
C LEU A 135 -11.89 -4.80 -11.73
N ASP A 136 -13.04 -4.27 -11.32
CA ASP A 136 -14.11 -3.88 -12.24
C ASP A 136 -13.62 -2.67 -13.05
N ASP A 137 -13.31 -2.88 -14.32
CA ASP A 137 -12.87 -1.82 -15.23
C ASP A 137 -13.82 -1.76 -16.43
N PRO A 138 -14.75 -0.79 -16.46
CA PRO A 138 -15.72 -0.67 -17.54
C PRO A 138 -15.08 -0.32 -18.89
N ASN A 139 -13.81 0.13 -18.91
CA ASN A 139 -13.07 0.44 -20.15
C ASN A 139 -12.22 -0.74 -20.64
N ASN A 140 -12.13 -1.82 -19.86
CA ASN A 140 -11.46 -3.04 -20.27
C ASN A 140 -12.51 -4.10 -20.59
N PRO A 141 -12.70 -4.47 -21.87
CA PRO A 141 -13.73 -5.43 -22.28
C PRO A 141 -13.49 -6.86 -21.74
N GLN A 142 -12.32 -7.17 -21.16
CA GLN A 142 -12.08 -8.40 -20.39
C GLN A 142 -12.57 -8.31 -18.92
N HIS A 143 -12.88 -7.11 -18.42
CA HIS A 143 -13.18 -6.81 -17.01
C HIS A 143 -14.56 -6.14 -16.82
N ASN A 144 -15.48 -6.30 -17.77
CA ASN A 144 -16.81 -5.72 -17.66
C ASN A 144 -17.70 -6.55 -16.72
N THR A 145 -18.26 -5.87 -15.72
CA THR A 145 -19.17 -6.33 -14.66
C THR A 145 -18.45 -6.96 -13.48
N ARG A 146 -18.50 -6.29 -12.33
CA ARG A 146 -18.79 -6.88 -11.01
C ARG A 146 -18.27 -8.32 -10.84
N LEU A 147 -17.12 -8.46 -10.20
CA LEU A 147 -16.36 -9.70 -10.07
C LEU A 147 -17.16 -10.76 -9.29
N PRO A 148 -17.22 -12.02 -9.77
CA PRO A 148 -17.83 -13.09 -9.01
C PRO A 148 -17.04 -13.36 -7.71
N GLY A 149 -17.71 -13.90 -6.69
CA GLY A 149 -17.03 -14.28 -5.46
C GLY A 149 -16.07 -15.45 -5.61
N LYS A 150 -16.32 -16.36 -6.56
CA LYS A 150 -15.44 -17.50 -6.85
C LYS A 150 -14.23 -17.04 -7.67
N VAL A 151 -13.05 -17.30 -7.14
CA VAL A 151 -11.77 -16.83 -7.68
C VAL A 151 -10.86 -18.03 -7.90
N ASN A 152 -10.37 -18.19 -9.13
CA ASN A 152 -9.32 -19.16 -9.42
C ASN A 152 -7.95 -18.56 -9.10
N ALA A 153 -7.02 -19.42 -8.67
CA ALA A 153 -5.66 -19.04 -8.37
C ALA A 153 -4.94 -18.43 -9.60
N PRO A 154 -4.12 -17.38 -9.42
CA PRO A 154 -3.36 -16.75 -10.51
C PRO A 154 -2.50 -17.73 -11.33
N ILE A 155 -1.95 -18.77 -10.69
CA ILE A 155 -1.11 -19.78 -11.37
C ILE A 155 -1.86 -20.60 -12.42
N GLY A 156 -3.19 -20.67 -12.32
CA GLY A 156 -4.05 -21.29 -13.33
C GLY A 156 -4.06 -20.51 -14.66
N GLY A 157 -3.57 -19.26 -14.66
CA GLY A 157 -3.61 -18.38 -15.84
C GLY A 157 -5.00 -17.78 -16.09
N ASP A 158 -5.81 -17.63 -15.04
CA ASP A 158 -7.13 -16.99 -15.13
C ASP A 158 -6.98 -15.53 -15.59
N THR A 159 -7.58 -15.22 -16.73
CA THR A 159 -7.48 -13.92 -17.40
C THR A 159 -8.26 -12.80 -16.69
N THR A 160 -9.02 -13.12 -15.64
CA THR A 160 -9.67 -12.10 -14.77
C THR A 160 -8.67 -11.38 -13.87
N TRP A 161 -7.48 -11.94 -13.66
CA TRP A 161 -6.37 -11.24 -13.02
C TRP A 161 -5.67 -10.30 -13.99
N TYR A 162 -5.28 -9.13 -13.48
CA TYR A 162 -4.37 -8.27 -14.20
C TYR A 162 -3.04 -8.97 -14.47
N THR A 163 -2.49 -8.71 -15.66
CA THR A 163 -1.11 -9.06 -15.95
C THR A 163 -0.16 -8.34 -14.98
N PRO A 164 1.07 -8.84 -14.79
CA PRO A 164 2.10 -8.16 -14.00
C PRO A 164 2.30 -6.71 -14.44
N ALA A 165 2.39 -6.44 -15.75
CA ALA A 165 2.47 -5.08 -16.29
C ALA A 165 1.23 -4.22 -15.98
N ALA A 166 0.02 -4.78 -16.00
CA ALA A 166 -1.19 -4.04 -15.63
C ALA A 166 -1.24 -3.75 -14.11
N THR A 167 -0.81 -4.71 -13.29
CA THR A 167 -0.67 -4.55 -11.83
C THR A 167 0.41 -3.52 -11.49
N GLU A 168 1.51 -3.50 -12.24
CA GLU A 168 2.55 -2.47 -12.13
C GLU A 168 1.99 -1.07 -12.40
N ASN A 169 1.10 -0.95 -13.40
CA ASN A 169 0.53 0.32 -13.82
C ASN A 169 -0.44 0.94 -12.80
N ILE A 170 -1.06 0.14 -11.93
CA ILE A 170 -1.87 0.63 -10.80
C ILE A 170 -1.04 0.94 -9.55
N LYS A 171 0.29 0.75 -9.61
CA LYS A 171 1.27 1.30 -8.66
C LYS A 171 1.06 0.86 -7.20
N CYS A 172 0.76 -0.42 -6.94
CA CYS A 172 0.56 -0.95 -5.58
C CYS A 172 1.67 -0.53 -4.59
N GLY A 173 2.94 -0.50 -5.02
CA GLY A 173 4.08 -0.09 -4.19
C GLY A 173 4.02 1.34 -3.65
N GLU A 174 3.14 2.21 -4.18
CA GLU A 174 2.92 3.56 -3.65
C GLU A 174 2.21 3.54 -2.29
N CYS A 175 1.21 2.68 -2.14
CA CYS A 175 0.48 2.50 -0.88
C CYS A 175 1.14 1.42 0.01
N HIS A 176 1.86 0.49 -0.59
CA HIS A 176 2.62 -0.58 0.07
C HIS A 176 4.10 -0.19 0.25
N ASP A 177 4.35 1.08 0.55
CA ASP A 177 5.68 1.68 0.68
C ASP A 177 6.37 1.37 2.02
N ASN A 178 5.64 0.76 2.96
CA ASN A 178 6.11 0.42 4.30
C ASN A 178 6.11 -1.09 4.59
N GLY A 179 5.78 -1.90 3.59
CA GLY A 179 5.70 -3.35 3.71
C GLY A 179 4.54 -3.94 2.91
N PRO A 180 4.38 -5.28 2.97
CA PRO A 180 3.42 -6.00 2.14
C PRO A 180 1.97 -5.68 2.50
N PHE A 181 1.65 -5.37 3.76
CA PHE A 181 0.27 -5.16 4.21
C PHE A 181 0.04 -3.73 4.69
N ILE A 182 -0.97 -3.06 4.13
CA ILE A 182 -1.43 -1.75 4.59
C ILE A 182 -2.17 -1.92 5.91
N ARG A 183 -1.62 -1.34 6.98
CA ARG A 183 -2.19 -1.40 8.33
C ARG A 183 -3.14 -0.23 8.57
N SER A 184 -4.15 -0.09 7.72
CA SER A 184 -5.19 0.92 7.92
C SER A 184 -6.18 0.52 9.01
N PRO A 185 -6.79 1.47 9.74
CA PRO A 185 -7.85 1.18 10.67
C PRO A 185 -8.94 0.32 10.03
N TYR A 186 -9.18 0.47 8.72
CA TYR A 186 -10.08 -0.39 7.93
C TYR A 186 -9.84 -1.89 8.10
N LEU A 187 -8.60 -2.37 8.06
CA LEU A 187 -8.31 -3.81 8.23
C LEU A 187 -7.66 -4.14 9.58
N ALA A 188 -7.00 -3.17 10.22
CA ALA A 188 -6.31 -3.38 11.48
C ALA A 188 -7.28 -3.60 12.65
N HIS A 189 -8.51 -3.07 12.57
CA HIS A 189 -9.54 -3.26 13.60
C HIS A 189 -10.16 -4.66 13.59
N LEU A 190 -9.90 -5.48 12.56
CA LEU A 190 -10.43 -6.85 12.50
C LEU A 190 -10.01 -7.69 13.71
N LYS A 191 -8.86 -7.37 14.33
CA LYS A 191 -8.40 -8.03 15.56
C LYS A 191 -9.30 -7.80 16.78
N ASP A 192 -10.09 -6.73 16.74
CA ASP A 192 -11.00 -6.33 17.82
C ASP A 192 -12.43 -6.87 17.57
N VAL A 193 -12.68 -7.49 16.42
CA VAL A 193 -13.96 -8.08 16.06
C VAL A 193 -14.12 -9.43 16.77
N ALA A 194 -15.14 -9.53 17.61
CA ALA A 194 -15.40 -10.74 18.39
C ALA A 194 -15.57 -11.97 17.48
N GLY A 195 -14.73 -12.99 17.70
CA GLY A 195 -14.77 -14.23 16.93
C GLY A 195 -14.17 -14.15 15.52
N ALA A 196 -13.58 -13.02 15.12
CA ALA A 196 -12.88 -12.92 13.84
C ALA A 196 -11.67 -13.85 13.80
N GLN A 197 -11.67 -14.77 12.85
CA GLN A 197 -10.54 -15.68 12.61
C GLN A 197 -9.53 -15.09 11.63
N ASN A 198 -9.95 -14.16 10.78
CA ASN A 198 -9.09 -13.51 9.79
C ASN A 198 -8.79 -12.08 10.22
N VAL A 199 -7.54 -11.87 10.60
CA VAL A 199 -6.98 -10.57 10.97
C VAL A 199 -5.71 -10.36 10.16
N LEU A 200 -5.25 -9.12 9.98
CA LEU A 200 -4.01 -8.88 9.24
C LEU A 200 -2.85 -9.68 9.87
N PRO A 201 -2.01 -10.37 9.08
CA PRO A 201 -0.80 -11.02 9.56
C PRO A 201 0.02 -10.08 10.44
N GLY A 202 0.43 -10.51 11.63
CA GLY A 202 1.14 -9.66 12.60
C GLY A 202 0.28 -8.59 13.31
N SER A 203 -1.05 -8.72 13.34
CA SER A 203 -1.93 -7.78 14.09
C SER A 203 -1.67 -7.74 15.60
N HIS A 204 -1.02 -8.77 16.13
CA HIS A 204 -0.65 -8.91 17.55
C HIS A 204 0.85 -8.68 17.80
N MET A 205 1.56 -8.12 16.82
CA MET A 205 3.01 -7.88 16.88
C MET A 205 3.29 -6.40 16.67
N ASP A 206 3.72 -5.70 17.72
CA ASP A 206 4.07 -4.27 17.65
C ASP A 206 5.27 -4.01 16.72
N SER A 207 6.11 -5.03 16.50
CA SER A 207 7.30 -4.94 15.64
C SER A 207 7.05 -5.30 14.18
N PHE A 208 5.83 -5.70 13.77
CA PHE A 208 5.59 -6.07 12.38
C PHE A 208 5.75 -4.86 11.45
N ASN A 209 6.42 -5.05 10.31
CA ASN A 209 6.89 -3.98 9.39
C ASN A 209 7.99 -3.05 9.97
N SER A 210 8.57 -3.35 11.13
CA SER A 210 9.80 -2.67 11.58
C SER A 210 11.03 -3.12 10.78
N GLU A 211 12.20 -2.54 11.08
CA GLU A 211 13.45 -2.78 10.35
C GLU A 211 13.85 -4.26 10.20
N VAL A 212 13.38 -5.14 11.09
CA VAL A 212 13.72 -6.58 11.09
C VAL A 212 12.96 -7.39 10.04
N TRP A 213 11.88 -6.84 9.46
CA TRP A 213 11.07 -7.56 8.46
C TRP A 213 11.56 -7.25 7.05
N PRO A 214 12.06 -8.26 6.30
CA PRO A 214 12.51 -8.07 4.93
C PRO A 214 11.34 -7.79 4.00
N TYR A 215 11.58 -7.04 2.93
CA TYR A 215 10.56 -6.69 1.96
C TYR A 215 11.19 -6.52 0.57
N ALA A 216 10.67 -7.24 -0.42
CA ALA A 216 11.18 -7.21 -1.77
C ALA A 216 10.09 -7.57 -2.78
N PHE A 217 10.21 -7.01 -3.99
CA PHE A 217 9.21 -7.14 -5.06
C PHE A 217 9.61 -8.25 -6.03
N VAL A 218 8.81 -9.31 -6.12
CA VAL A 218 9.03 -10.37 -7.13
C VAL A 218 8.48 -9.89 -8.48
N GLY A 219 9.09 -10.35 -9.58
CA GLY A 219 8.61 -10.17 -10.96
C GLY A 219 9.38 -9.14 -11.78
N GLU A 220 9.47 -9.36 -13.09
CA GLU A 220 10.28 -8.49 -13.97
C GLU A 220 9.67 -7.10 -14.14
N ASP A 221 8.35 -7.01 -14.23
CA ASP A 221 7.64 -5.74 -14.35
C ASP A 221 7.80 -4.87 -13.09
N PHE A 222 8.12 -5.46 -11.95
CA PHE A 222 8.32 -4.76 -10.67
C PHE A 222 9.78 -4.47 -10.34
N LYS A 223 10.74 -4.82 -11.21
CA LYS A 223 12.18 -4.75 -10.90
C LYS A 223 12.71 -3.36 -10.56
N ASP A 224 12.04 -2.32 -11.06
CA ASP A 224 12.43 -0.94 -10.84
C ASP A 224 11.78 -0.34 -9.58
N TRP A 225 10.89 -1.08 -8.91
CA TRP A 225 10.24 -0.66 -7.68
C TRP A 225 11.23 -0.64 -6.53
N LYS A 226 11.23 0.45 -5.79
CA LYS A 226 12.07 0.67 -4.62
C LYS A 226 11.29 1.39 -3.53
N ALA A 227 11.59 1.05 -2.28
CA ALA A 227 11.10 1.79 -1.12
C ALA A 227 12.23 2.12 -0.14
N TRP A 228 12.15 3.32 0.40
CA TRP A 228 13.13 3.88 1.33
C TRP A 228 12.46 4.25 2.65
N GLN A 229 13.17 3.99 3.74
CA GLN A 229 12.82 4.49 5.06
C GLN A 229 13.33 5.92 5.16
N ILE A 230 12.43 6.84 5.50
CA ILE A 230 12.74 8.21 5.85
C ILE A 230 13.01 8.29 7.35
N GLN A 231 14.14 8.87 7.71
CA GLN A 231 14.52 9.17 9.07
C GLN A 231 14.67 10.68 9.24
N ALA A 232 14.14 11.21 10.34
CA ALA A 232 14.40 12.57 10.77
C ALA A 232 14.97 12.56 12.19
N ALA A 233 16.03 13.33 12.42
CA ALA A 233 16.65 13.43 13.73
C ALA A 233 15.73 14.15 14.71
N GLY A 234 15.66 13.65 15.95
CA GLY A 234 14.89 14.28 17.02
C GLY A 234 13.37 14.21 16.80
N THR A 235 12.88 13.09 16.24
CA THR A 235 11.46 12.70 16.26
C THR A 235 11.35 11.29 16.82
N PRO A 236 10.36 11.02 17.70
CA PRO A 236 10.13 9.69 18.24
C PRO A 236 9.43 8.75 17.24
N CYS A 237 8.90 9.25 16.12
CA CYS A 237 8.11 8.39 15.23
C CYS A 237 8.94 7.27 14.61
N ASN A 238 10.24 7.51 14.36
CA ASN A 238 11.14 6.52 13.79
C ASN A 238 11.62 5.46 14.81
N ASP A 239 11.32 5.62 16.10
CA ASP A 239 11.71 4.66 17.14
C ASP A 239 10.84 3.40 17.12
N CYS A 240 9.61 3.52 16.61
CA CYS A 240 8.65 2.42 16.51
C CYS A 240 8.16 2.18 15.07
N HIS A 241 8.09 3.23 14.24
CA HIS A 241 7.56 3.13 12.88
C HIS A 241 8.68 3.25 11.84
N ARG A 242 8.72 2.29 10.92
CA ARG A 242 9.32 2.52 9.61
C ARG A 242 8.40 3.49 8.86
N MET A 243 8.96 4.60 8.38
CA MET A 243 8.22 5.63 7.63
C MET A 243 8.71 5.60 6.19
N GLY A 244 7.95 4.99 5.29
CA GLY A 244 8.32 4.71 3.92
C GLY A 244 8.03 5.84 2.93
N VAL A 245 8.76 5.81 1.82
CA VAL A 245 8.36 6.35 0.51
C VAL A 245 8.80 5.37 -0.56
N SER A 246 8.09 5.32 -1.70
CA SER A 246 8.49 4.53 -2.86
C SER A 246 8.64 5.42 -4.10
N ASN A 247 9.38 4.92 -5.10
CA ASN A 247 9.57 5.61 -6.37
C ASN A 247 8.37 5.45 -7.32
N MET A 248 7.30 4.84 -6.85
CA MET A 248 6.06 4.69 -7.61
C MET A 248 5.33 6.03 -7.62
N LYS A 249 5.05 6.53 -8.84
CA LYS A 249 4.28 7.76 -9.06
C LYS A 249 2.99 7.37 -9.76
N THR A 250 1.85 7.60 -9.13
CA THR A 250 0.55 7.58 -9.82
C THR A 250 0.35 8.89 -10.60
N LYS A 251 -0.31 8.79 -11.77
CA LYS A 251 -0.56 9.95 -12.65
C LYS A 251 -1.56 10.95 -12.05
N ASP A 252 -2.39 10.52 -11.11
CA ASP A 252 -3.44 11.34 -10.49
C ASP A 252 -2.92 12.29 -9.39
N PHE A 253 -1.63 12.18 -9.05
CA PHE A 253 -1.06 12.81 -7.87
C PHE A 253 0.11 13.76 -8.18
N ALA A 254 0.34 14.05 -9.46
CA ALA A 254 1.43 14.88 -9.97
C ALA A 254 0.97 16.27 -10.46
N ASP A 255 0.15 17.02 -9.69
CA ASP A 255 -0.10 18.43 -9.98
C ASP A 255 0.89 19.35 -9.23
N PRO A 256 1.96 19.85 -9.88
CA PRO A 256 2.90 20.80 -9.28
C PRO A 256 2.35 22.23 -9.13
N ARG A 257 1.09 22.51 -9.53
CA ARG A 257 0.52 23.87 -9.49
C ARG A 257 -0.11 24.25 -8.15
N VAL A 258 -0.05 23.41 -7.12
CA VAL A 258 -0.48 23.81 -5.78
C VAL A 258 0.73 24.39 -5.04
N PRO A 259 0.79 25.72 -4.81
CA PRO A 259 1.94 26.34 -4.18
C PRO A 259 2.09 25.84 -2.75
N TYR A 260 3.28 25.33 -2.44
CA TYR A 260 3.73 24.78 -1.14
C TYR A 260 3.79 25.79 0.02
N GLY A 261 2.98 26.85 0.01
CA GLY A 261 3.16 27.98 0.92
C GLY A 261 1.87 28.73 1.24
N ARG A 262 0.99 28.15 2.06
CA ARG A 262 0.15 28.83 3.08
C ARG A 262 -0.98 27.92 3.60
N VAL A 263 -0.67 26.82 4.28
CA VAL A 263 -1.71 26.12 5.08
C VAL A 263 -1.11 25.56 6.38
N PHE A 264 -0.57 26.45 7.21
CA PHE A 264 -0.57 26.29 8.67
C PHE A 264 -0.83 27.67 9.28
N GLY A 265 -1.95 28.26 8.89
CA GLY A 265 -2.64 29.22 9.74
C GLY A 265 -3.58 28.43 10.62
N ILE A 266 -3.41 28.57 11.94
CA ILE A 266 -4.38 28.17 12.96
C ILE A 266 -5.76 28.66 12.48
N GLY A 267 -6.61 27.78 11.95
CA GLY A 267 -7.95 28.16 11.46
C GLY A 267 -8.41 27.59 10.12
N THR A 268 -7.56 26.92 9.33
CA THR A 268 -8.07 26.13 8.20
C THR A 268 -8.61 24.79 8.70
N PRO A 269 -9.86 24.40 8.35
CA PRO A 269 -10.42 23.16 8.84
C PRO A 269 -9.58 21.97 8.37
N PRO A 270 -9.16 21.04 9.27
CA PRO A 270 -8.42 19.82 8.91
C PRO A 270 -9.03 18.97 7.79
N CYS A 271 -10.29 19.25 7.42
CA CYS A 271 -11.00 18.55 6.36
C CYS A 271 -10.77 19.10 4.94
N ASP A 272 -9.99 20.18 4.81
CA ASP A 272 -9.62 20.76 3.50
C ASP A 272 -8.22 20.30 3.04
N ILE A 273 -7.57 19.43 3.83
CA ILE A 273 -6.59 18.47 3.30
C ILE A 273 -7.40 17.43 2.53
N LYS A 274 -8.04 17.85 1.43
CA LYS A 274 -8.18 16.92 0.32
C LYS A 274 -6.78 16.41 0.09
N SER A 275 -6.63 15.10 -0.05
CA SER A 275 -5.45 14.33 -0.46
C SER A 275 -4.74 14.83 -1.74
N ARG A 276 -5.00 16.07 -2.18
CA ARG A 276 -4.29 16.90 -3.16
C ARG A 276 -2.79 17.04 -2.89
N GLU A 277 -2.29 16.62 -1.73
CA GLU A 277 -0.87 16.45 -1.46
C GLU A 277 -0.31 15.12 -2.00
N GLY A 278 -0.88 14.63 -3.10
CA GLY A 278 -0.08 14.31 -4.28
C GLY A 278 1.05 13.31 -4.05
N GLY A 279 0.76 12.21 -3.35
CA GLY A 279 1.48 10.96 -3.51
C GLY A 279 1.71 10.18 -2.23
N GLY A 280 1.68 8.87 -2.39
CA GLY A 280 1.82 7.90 -1.32
C GLY A 280 3.24 7.81 -0.79
N GLY A 281 3.36 7.06 0.29
CA GLY A 281 4.40 7.24 1.28
C GLY A 281 3.81 7.47 2.66
N THR A 282 3.88 6.48 3.53
CA THR A 282 3.61 6.62 4.96
C THR A 282 4.39 7.78 5.59
N ALA A 283 5.63 8.05 5.16
CA ALA A 283 6.42 9.22 5.60
C ALA A 283 5.81 10.58 5.20
N ARG A 284 4.99 10.62 4.16
CA ARG A 284 4.41 11.87 3.64
C ARG A 284 3.08 12.20 4.30
N ILE A 285 2.23 11.19 4.51
CA ILE A 285 0.85 11.40 4.92
C ILE A 285 0.51 10.79 6.28
N LEU A 286 1.02 9.59 6.59
CA LEU A 286 0.55 8.82 7.75
C LEU A 286 0.80 9.54 9.07
N GLY A 287 2.01 10.08 9.27
CA GLY A 287 2.34 10.80 10.50
C GLY A 287 1.45 12.05 10.72
N ILE A 288 1.11 12.76 9.64
CA ILE A 288 0.20 13.91 9.71
C ILE A 288 -1.21 13.40 10.04
N THR A 289 -1.73 12.47 9.25
CA THR A 289 -3.05 11.86 9.44
C THR A 289 -3.25 11.28 10.84
N ALA A 290 -2.21 10.67 11.42
CA ALA A 290 -2.20 10.11 12.77
C ALA A 290 -2.11 11.16 13.89
N THR A 291 -1.76 12.41 13.58
CA THR A 291 -1.64 13.51 14.57
C THR A 291 -2.72 14.57 14.42
N LEU A 292 -3.57 14.49 13.38
CA LEU A 292 -4.75 15.34 13.22
C LEU A 292 -5.79 15.05 14.30
N ASP A 293 -6.52 16.09 14.69
CA ASP A 293 -7.63 16.03 15.65
C ASP A 293 -8.95 15.52 15.03
N ARG A 294 -9.03 15.46 13.69
CA ARG A 294 -10.15 14.90 12.92
C ARG A 294 -9.73 14.46 11.51
N GLN A 295 -10.54 13.61 10.88
CA GLN A 295 -10.39 13.17 9.48
C GLN A 295 -11.72 13.37 8.72
N CYS A 296 -11.67 13.71 7.43
CA CYS A 296 -12.85 14.09 6.63
C CYS A 296 -13.91 13.01 6.59
N ASP A 297 -13.47 11.80 6.25
CA ASP A 297 -14.32 10.68 5.88
C ASP A 297 -14.55 9.73 7.05
N LYS A 298 -14.06 10.13 8.24
CA LYS A 298 -14.28 9.43 9.50
C LYS A 298 -15.25 10.16 10.41
N ASN A 299 -15.90 9.40 11.28
CA ASN A 299 -16.55 9.97 12.45
C ASN A 299 -15.55 10.72 13.34
N PRO A 300 -16.01 11.68 14.17
CA PRO A 300 -15.16 12.32 15.16
C PRO A 300 -14.40 11.29 16.00
N HIS A 301 -13.15 11.61 16.32
CA HIS A 301 -12.26 10.70 17.04
C HIS A 301 -12.87 10.32 18.40
N SER A 302 -12.89 9.01 18.69
CA SER A 302 -13.47 8.45 19.91
C SER A 302 -12.87 7.07 20.17
N ALA A 303 -13.23 6.43 21.29
CA ALA A 303 -12.91 5.01 21.49
C ALA A 303 -13.49 4.12 20.37
N ALA A 304 -14.58 4.58 19.74
CA ALA A 304 -15.23 3.90 18.62
C ALA A 304 -14.52 4.14 17.28
N SER A 305 -14.08 5.38 17.05
CA SER A 305 -13.30 5.80 15.87
C SER A 305 -11.91 6.26 16.31
N PRO A 306 -11.00 5.33 16.70
CA PRO A 306 -9.69 5.70 17.20
C PRO A 306 -8.81 6.29 16.09
N ILE A 307 -7.77 6.98 16.53
CA ILE A 307 -6.67 7.42 15.65
C ILE A 307 -5.82 6.21 15.29
N TRP A 308 -4.94 6.36 14.30
CA TRP A 308 -3.91 5.40 13.87
C TRP A 308 -2.82 5.15 14.93
N MET A 309 -3.22 4.99 16.19
CA MET A 309 -2.37 4.86 17.37
C MET A 309 -2.57 3.49 18.03
N THR A 310 -1.82 3.23 19.10
CA THR A 310 -1.90 1.99 19.87
C THR A 310 -3.32 1.75 20.44
N PRO A 311 -3.68 0.49 20.73
CA PRO A 311 -4.97 0.16 21.35
C PRO A 311 -5.22 0.97 22.63
N GLY A 312 -6.41 1.57 22.74
CA GLY A 312 -6.81 2.42 23.87
C GLY A 312 -6.44 3.91 23.73
N GLN A 313 -5.67 4.28 22.71
CA GLN A 313 -5.27 5.66 22.48
C GLN A 313 -6.28 6.39 21.57
N ILE A 314 -7.20 7.15 22.18
CA ILE A 314 -8.26 7.91 21.49
C ILE A 314 -7.72 9.21 20.87
N VAL A 315 -6.56 9.66 21.37
CA VAL A 315 -5.83 10.88 20.99
C VAL A 315 -4.36 10.63 21.28
N PHE A 316 -3.43 11.13 20.45
CA PHE A 316 -2.04 11.22 20.88
C PHE A 316 -1.91 12.25 21.99
N ARG A 317 -2.04 11.75 23.22
CA ARG A 317 -1.66 12.41 24.46
C ARG A 317 -0.57 11.55 25.07
N ASP A 318 0.54 12.17 25.44
CA ASP A 318 1.45 11.50 26.35
C ASP A 318 0.77 11.37 27.73
N ALA A 319 1.46 10.72 28.67
CA ALA A 319 0.97 10.51 30.04
C ALA A 319 0.68 11.82 30.82
N SER A 320 1.04 13.00 30.29
CA SER A 320 0.87 14.29 30.97
C SER A 320 -0.52 14.91 30.77
N GLY A 321 -1.30 14.45 29.79
CA GLY A 321 -2.67 14.93 29.55
C GLY A 321 -2.78 16.32 28.92
N ASP A 322 -1.65 16.93 28.55
CA ASP A 322 -1.57 18.35 28.22
C ASP A 322 -1.67 18.63 26.70
N LYS A 323 -2.48 19.63 26.30
CA LYS A 323 -2.69 20.04 24.90
C LYS A 323 -1.42 20.46 24.11
N PRO A 324 -0.28 20.86 24.72
CA PRO A 324 0.98 21.12 24.00
C PRO A 324 1.51 19.93 23.18
N GLN A 325 1.21 18.68 23.56
CA GLN A 325 1.87 17.53 22.94
C GLN A 325 1.33 17.18 21.54
N ALA A 326 0.05 17.40 21.26
CA ALA A 326 -0.50 17.19 19.91
C ALA A 326 0.22 18.08 18.87
N ILE A 327 0.59 19.31 19.28
CA ILE A 327 1.40 20.22 18.46
C ILE A 327 2.81 19.65 18.26
N HIS A 328 3.46 19.13 19.32
CA HIS A 328 4.78 18.49 19.19
C HIS A 328 4.76 17.29 18.24
N ASN A 329 3.78 16.41 18.35
CA ASN A 329 3.68 15.25 17.46
C ASN A 329 3.43 15.68 16.00
N LEU A 330 2.59 16.69 15.79
CA LEU A 330 2.39 17.26 14.47
C LEU A 330 3.68 17.90 13.93
N LEU A 331 4.47 18.57 14.77
CA LEU A 331 5.77 19.11 14.38
C LEU A 331 6.75 17.99 14.01
N ASP A 332 6.78 16.90 14.77
CA ASP A 332 7.63 15.74 14.51
C ASP A 332 7.22 14.98 13.24
N ALA A 333 5.92 14.77 13.03
CA ALA A 333 5.39 14.24 11.78
C ALA A 333 5.73 15.15 10.59
N ASN A 334 5.66 16.48 10.77
CA ASN A 334 6.06 17.44 9.75
C ASN A 334 7.57 17.41 9.46
N LYS A 335 8.44 17.09 10.43
CA LYS A 335 9.88 16.90 10.17
C LYS A 335 10.10 15.73 9.21
N ILE A 336 9.50 14.58 9.48
CA ILE A 336 9.60 13.39 8.62
C ILE A 336 9.05 13.69 7.24
N ARG A 337 7.87 14.31 7.17
CA ARG A 337 7.26 14.71 5.90
C ARG A 337 8.17 15.63 5.10
N LYS A 338 8.82 16.63 5.72
CA LYS A 338 9.78 17.52 5.03
C LYS A 338 10.98 16.75 4.48
N CYS A 339 11.52 15.79 5.23
CA CYS A 339 12.58 14.91 4.73
C CYS A 339 12.11 14.09 3.52
N ALA A 340 10.92 13.50 3.60
CA ALA A 340 10.31 12.71 2.53
C ALA A 340 10.12 13.55 1.26
N LEU A 341 9.53 14.74 1.39
CA LEU A 341 9.30 15.65 0.26
C LEU A 341 10.60 16.12 -0.39
N ALA A 342 11.65 16.38 0.39
CA ALA A 342 12.96 16.73 -0.16
C ALA A 342 13.57 15.57 -0.96
N PHE A 343 13.48 14.34 -0.45
CA PHE A 343 13.98 13.16 -1.15
C PHE A 343 13.21 12.86 -2.44
N VAL A 344 11.87 12.97 -2.41
CA VAL A 344 11.02 12.86 -3.60
C VAL A 344 11.34 13.98 -4.60
N GLY A 345 11.53 15.22 -4.15
CA GLY A 345 11.93 16.36 -4.97
C GLY A 345 13.31 16.18 -5.62
N ASN A 346 14.19 15.43 -4.98
CA ASN A 346 15.47 14.98 -5.53
C ASN A 346 15.33 13.84 -6.56
N ASN A 347 14.11 13.38 -6.83
CA ASN A 347 13.76 12.23 -7.68
C ASN A 347 14.35 10.91 -7.15
N PHE A 348 14.28 10.70 -5.83
CA PHE A 348 14.79 9.50 -5.16
C PHE A 348 16.29 9.26 -5.32
N ASP A 349 17.04 10.32 -5.62
CA ASP A 349 18.49 10.28 -5.76
C ASP A 349 19.14 10.38 -4.37
N GLU A 350 19.67 9.25 -3.88
CA GLU A 350 20.32 9.11 -2.57
C GLU A 350 21.63 9.92 -2.46
N THR A 351 22.17 10.39 -3.59
CA THR A 351 23.42 11.17 -3.61
C THR A 351 23.18 12.67 -3.41
N LYS A 352 21.94 13.13 -3.61
CA LYS A 352 21.61 14.56 -3.44
C LYS A 352 21.44 14.92 -1.96
N PRO A 353 21.88 16.12 -1.56
CA PRO A 353 21.77 16.55 -0.18
C PRO A 353 20.30 16.61 0.27
N LEU A 354 20.06 16.13 1.49
CA LEU A 354 18.79 16.26 2.20
C LEU A 354 18.89 17.38 3.25
N PRO A 355 17.75 17.89 3.77
CA PRO A 355 17.77 18.85 4.86
C PRO A 355 18.54 18.30 6.07
N LYS A 356 19.16 19.19 6.85
CA LYS A 356 19.94 18.80 8.04
C LYS A 356 19.09 17.95 8.98
N GLY A 357 19.62 16.79 9.36
CA GLY A 357 18.94 15.83 10.24
C GLY A 357 18.04 14.83 9.49
N CYS A 358 17.93 14.90 8.17
CA CYS A 358 17.25 13.89 7.37
C CYS A 358 18.24 12.83 6.87
N SER A 359 17.82 11.57 6.87
CA SER A 359 18.50 10.48 6.19
C SER A 359 17.49 9.54 5.53
N VAL A 360 17.96 8.78 4.55
CA VAL A 360 17.18 7.74 3.88
C VAL A 360 17.95 6.43 3.86
N LYS A 361 17.21 5.32 3.90
CA LYS A 361 17.77 3.97 3.81
C LYS A 361 16.91 3.15 2.86
N LEU A 362 17.47 2.69 1.74
CA LEU A 362 16.81 1.72 0.88
C LEU A 362 16.55 0.44 1.69
N PHE A 363 15.30 -0.02 1.70
CA PHE A 363 14.94 -1.23 2.45
C PHE A 363 14.11 -2.23 1.64
N ALA A 364 13.55 -1.81 0.50
CA ALA A 364 12.88 -2.71 -0.43
C ALA A 364 13.26 -2.40 -1.87
N GLN A 365 13.44 -3.46 -2.66
CA GLN A 365 13.80 -3.43 -4.07
C GLN A 365 13.35 -4.75 -4.73
N ALA A 366 13.70 -4.97 -5.99
CA ALA A 366 13.51 -6.25 -6.65
C ALA A 366 14.03 -7.42 -5.81
N PHE A 367 13.24 -8.49 -5.73
CA PHE A 367 13.64 -9.74 -5.10
C PHE A 367 14.71 -10.43 -5.95
N SER A 368 15.85 -10.75 -5.32
CA SER A 368 16.89 -11.62 -5.88
C SER A 368 16.83 -12.94 -5.10
N PRO A 369 16.54 -14.07 -5.76
CA PRO A 369 16.50 -15.39 -5.12
C PRO A 369 17.84 -15.85 -4.56
#